data_AF-A0AAW6JRG1-F1
#
_entry.id   AF-A0AAW6JRG1-F1
#
_cell.length_a   1.000
_cell.length_b   1.000
_cell.length_c   1.000
_cell.angle_alpha   90.00
_cell.angle_beta   90.00
_cell.angle_gamma   90.00
#
_symmetry.space_group_name_H-M   'P 1'
#
loop_
_entity.id
_entity.type
_entity.pdbx_description
1 polymer ?
#
loop_
_entity_poly.entity_id
_entity_poly.type
_entity_poly.pdbx_seq_one_letter_code
_entity_poly.pdbx_strand_id
1 'polypeptide(L)'
;MKLKTLSLIAGTLALTLIATPFTVQAQSSTPSLQPGKEMREKGPFKGLNLTTEQKAKMKEIGRNTRAQIEAVLTPEQKTKLQAAMAQRQAQRQQGQGQRQERREKRGDIFDSLNLTQAQKDQIKKIKELSKQQRQAVLTPQQQAQMKQMRENMRSRRQQDKPQ
;
A
#
# COMPACT_ATOMS: atom_id res chain seq x y z
N MET A 1 58.30 17.61 21.59
CA MET A 1 58.55 16.41 20.77
C MET A 1 58.41 16.77 19.29
N LYS A 2 59.05 15.98 18.43
CA LYS A 2 59.55 16.33 17.09
C LYS A 2 58.45 16.46 16.03
N LEU A 3 58.53 17.48 15.17
CA LEU A 3 57.78 17.62 13.91
C LEU A 3 58.69 17.24 12.73
N LYS A 4 58.26 16.27 11.92
CA LYS A 4 58.85 15.80 10.64
C LYS A 4 57.74 15.05 9.88
N THR A 5 57.46 15.15 8.59
CA THR A 5 58.06 15.80 7.40
C THR A 5 56.98 15.78 6.30
N LEU A 6 56.93 16.83 5.49
CA LEU A 6 56.26 16.85 4.19
C LEU A 6 56.89 15.79 3.27
N SER A 7 56.07 14.97 2.61
CA SER A 7 56.50 14.20 1.43
C SER A 7 55.47 14.37 0.33
N LEU A 8 55.89 15.12 -0.68
CA LEU A 8 55.24 15.35 -1.95
C LEU A 8 55.83 14.32 -2.90
N ILE A 9 55.05 13.31 -3.29
CA ILE A 9 55.38 12.42 -4.40
C ILE A 9 54.28 12.56 -5.44
N ALA A 10 54.64 13.25 -6.52
CA ALA A 10 53.99 13.13 -7.80
C ALA A 10 54.12 11.69 -8.30
N GLY A 11 52.99 11.06 -8.59
CA GLY A 11 52.92 9.74 -9.20
C GLY A 11 51.66 9.67 -10.04
N THR A 12 51.78 10.06 -11.31
CA THR A 12 50.74 9.88 -12.32
C THR A 12 50.52 8.38 -12.53
N LEU A 13 49.46 7.83 -11.94
CA LEU A 13 48.89 6.56 -12.39
C LEU A 13 47.76 6.87 -13.37
N ALA A 14 48.07 6.75 -14.67
CA ALA A 14 47.05 6.55 -15.69
C ALA A 14 46.39 5.20 -15.41
N LEU A 15 45.33 5.20 -14.60
CA LEU A 15 44.53 4.01 -14.34
C LEU A 15 43.57 3.84 -15.52
N THR A 16 43.90 2.88 -16.37
CA THR A 16 43.06 2.37 -17.44
C THR A 16 41.68 1.98 -16.90
N LEU A 17 40.61 2.58 -17.45
CA LEU A 17 39.24 2.14 -17.18
C LEU A 17 39.01 0.77 -17.83
N ILE A 18 39.24 -0.30 -17.08
CA ILE A 18 38.60 -1.58 -17.38
C ILE A 18 37.18 -1.44 -16.86
N ALA A 19 36.24 -1.14 -17.77
CA ALA A 19 34.82 -1.20 -17.48
C ALA A 19 34.44 -2.68 -17.24
N THR A 20 34.57 -3.13 -16.00
CA THR A 20 33.92 -4.36 -15.56
C THR A 20 32.42 -4.09 -15.62
N PRO A 21 31.63 -4.88 -16.38
CA PRO A 21 30.20 -4.84 -16.18
C PRO A 21 29.96 -5.35 -14.75
N PHE A 22 29.53 -4.46 -13.86
CA PHE A 22 28.83 -4.89 -12.66
C PHE A 22 27.58 -5.63 -13.15
N THR A 23 27.67 -6.95 -13.25
CA THR A 23 26.48 -7.77 -13.19
C THR A 23 25.92 -7.54 -11.80
N VAL A 24 24.90 -6.68 -11.72
CA VAL A 24 24.06 -6.58 -10.53
C VAL A 24 23.36 -7.93 -10.41
N GLN A 25 24.00 -8.85 -9.69
CA GLN A 25 23.37 -10.06 -9.23
C GLN A 25 22.42 -9.63 -8.11
N ALA A 26 21.22 -9.20 -8.50
CA ALA A 26 20.11 -9.03 -7.58
C ALA A 26 19.82 -10.41 -6.98
N GLN A 27 20.43 -10.70 -5.83
CA GLN A 27 19.99 -11.76 -4.94
C GLN A 27 18.62 -11.33 -4.42
N SER A 28 17.58 -11.56 -5.22
CA SER A 28 16.24 -11.68 -4.71
C SER A 28 16.21 -12.97 -3.90
N SER A 29 16.56 -12.87 -2.62
CA SER A 29 16.05 -13.78 -1.61
C SER A 29 14.53 -13.62 -1.59
N THR A 30 13.86 -14.23 -2.57
CA THR A 30 12.42 -14.44 -2.53
C THR A 30 12.15 -15.32 -1.32
N PRO A 31 11.48 -14.83 -0.25
CA PRO A 31 10.80 -15.76 0.63
C PRO A 31 9.84 -16.53 -0.26
N SER A 32 9.93 -17.85 -0.23
CA SER A 32 9.09 -18.78 -0.98
C SER A 32 7.62 -18.38 -0.80
N LEU A 33 7.07 -17.73 -1.83
CA LEU A 33 5.65 -17.49 -1.95
C LEU A 33 5.03 -18.85 -2.23
N GLN A 34 4.41 -19.45 -1.22
CA GLN A 34 3.62 -20.66 -1.38
C GLN A 34 2.66 -20.47 -2.57
N PRO A 35 2.74 -21.31 -3.63
CA PRO A 35 1.77 -21.30 -4.70
C PRO A 35 0.48 -21.88 -4.13
N GLY A 36 -0.58 -21.07 -4.02
CA GLY A 36 -1.85 -21.61 -3.52
C GLY A 36 -2.89 -20.61 -3.02
N LYS A 37 -2.59 -19.31 -2.95
CA LYS A 37 -3.62 -18.29 -2.74
C LYS A 37 -3.43 -17.16 -3.73
N GLU A 38 -3.88 -17.39 -4.97
CA GLU A 38 -4.11 -16.28 -5.89
C GLU A 38 -4.91 -15.21 -5.16
N MET A 39 -4.32 -14.03 -5.04
CA MET A 39 -4.95 -12.91 -4.40
C MET A 39 -6.14 -12.51 -5.26
N ARG A 40 -7.35 -12.97 -4.87
CA ARG A 40 -8.60 -12.53 -5.48
C ARG A 40 -8.59 -11.01 -5.51
N GLU A 41 -8.64 -10.44 -6.71
CA GLU A 41 -8.74 -9.00 -6.89
C GLU A 41 -10.00 -8.51 -6.20
N LYS A 42 -9.83 -7.59 -5.24
CA LYS A 42 -10.91 -7.06 -4.41
C LYS A 42 -11.10 -5.58 -4.67
N GLY A 43 -12.33 -5.11 -4.49
CA GLY A 43 -12.67 -3.70 -4.63
C GLY A 43 -12.62 -3.24 -6.09
N PRO A 44 -12.22 -1.99 -6.35
CA PRO A 44 -12.37 -1.40 -7.68
C PRO A 44 -11.42 -2.05 -8.71
N PHE A 45 -10.33 -2.68 -8.28
CA PHE A 45 -9.36 -3.33 -9.17
C PHE A 45 -9.77 -4.74 -9.65
N LYS A 46 -10.98 -5.19 -9.30
CA LYS A 46 -11.47 -6.52 -9.70
C LYS A 46 -11.72 -6.55 -11.20
N GLY A 47 -11.05 -7.47 -11.91
CA GLY A 47 -11.21 -7.66 -13.36
C GLY A 47 -10.26 -6.81 -14.19
N LEU A 48 -9.21 -6.26 -13.57
CA LEU A 48 -8.15 -5.51 -14.29
C LEU A 48 -6.99 -6.41 -14.72
N ASN A 49 -7.02 -7.70 -14.38
CA ASN A 49 -5.98 -8.69 -14.69
C ASN A 49 -4.59 -8.17 -14.29
N LEU A 50 -4.45 -7.75 -13.03
CA LEU A 50 -3.21 -7.18 -12.53
C LEU A 50 -2.08 -8.21 -12.57
N THR A 51 -0.91 -7.79 -13.04
CA THR A 51 0.29 -8.62 -13.04
C THR A 51 0.75 -8.92 -11.60
N THR A 52 1.58 -9.94 -11.43
CA THR A 52 2.17 -10.29 -10.13
C THR A 52 2.95 -9.12 -9.53
N GLU A 53 3.71 -8.40 -10.36
CA GLU A 53 4.47 -7.21 -9.95
C GLU A 53 3.56 -6.06 -9.53
N GLN A 54 2.50 -5.79 -10.29
CA GLN A 54 1.51 -4.78 -9.92
C GLN A 54 0.86 -5.13 -8.57
N LYS A 55 0.47 -6.39 -8.37
CA LYS A 55 -0.08 -6.88 -7.10
C LYS A 55 0.92 -6.68 -5.94
N ALA A 56 2.20 -6.96 -6.15
CA ALA A 56 3.25 -6.74 -5.15
C ALA A 56 3.40 -5.25 -4.79
N LYS A 57 3.50 -4.36 -5.79
CA LYS A 57 3.58 -2.90 -5.58
C LYS A 57 2.35 -2.36 -4.85
N MET A 58 1.15 -2.83 -5.20
CA MET A 58 -0.09 -2.44 -4.52
C MET A 58 -0.09 -2.84 -3.04
N LYS A 59 0.46 -4.02 -2.72
CA LYS A 59 0.58 -4.51 -1.34
C LYS A 59 1.57 -3.67 -0.55
N GLU A 60 2.69 -3.32 -1.15
CA GLU A 60 3.70 -2.44 -0.56
C GLU A 60 3.12 -1.06 -0.25
N ILE A 61 2.48 -0.41 -1.23
CA ILE A 61 1.80 0.88 -1.04
C ILE A 61 0.78 0.77 0.11
N GLY A 62 -0.01 -0.31 0.14
CA GLY A 62 -0.97 -0.53 1.22
C GLY A 62 -0.33 -0.66 2.61
N ARG A 63 0.80 -1.39 2.72
CA ARG A 63 1.57 -1.51 3.98
C ARG A 63 2.12 -0.16 4.43
N ASN A 64 2.74 0.59 3.51
CA ASN A 64 3.33 1.90 3.80
C ASN A 64 2.26 2.91 4.20
N THR A 65 1.13 2.92 3.49
CA THR A 65 -0.03 3.77 3.82
C THR A 65 -0.53 3.48 5.24
N ARG A 66 -0.62 2.20 5.62
CA ARG A 66 -1.07 1.80 6.95
C ARG A 66 -0.09 2.26 8.04
N ALA A 67 1.21 2.08 7.83
CA ALA A 67 2.22 2.55 8.77
C ALA A 67 2.16 4.08 8.96
N GLN A 68 1.99 4.83 7.86
CA GLN A 68 1.82 6.29 7.92
C GLN A 68 0.55 6.69 8.70
N ILE A 69 -0.57 6.00 8.50
CA ILE A 69 -1.80 6.25 9.27
C ILE A 69 -1.59 5.93 10.75
N GLU A 70 -0.97 4.80 11.07
CA GLU A 70 -0.67 4.42 12.46
C GLU A 70 0.22 5.46 13.14
N ALA A 71 1.17 6.09 12.43
CA ALA A 71 2.00 7.16 12.97
C ALA A 71 1.22 8.44 13.37
N VAL A 72 0.02 8.66 12.83
CA VAL A 72 -0.86 9.79 13.19
C VAL A 72 -1.62 9.55 14.51
N LEU A 73 -1.74 8.29 14.92
CA LEU A 73 -2.55 7.88 16.06
C LEU A 73 -1.77 7.95 17.38
N THR A 74 -2.49 8.28 18.46
CA THR A 74 -1.94 8.17 19.82
C THR A 74 -1.73 6.70 20.21
N PRO A 75 -0.90 6.40 21.22
CA PRO A 75 -0.74 5.04 21.72
C PRO A 75 -2.06 4.36 22.09
N GLU A 76 -2.96 5.07 22.77
CA GLU A 76 -4.28 4.55 23.15
C GLU A 76 -5.16 4.24 21.93
N GLN A 77 -5.16 5.12 20.92
CA GLN A 77 -5.89 4.90 19.67
C GLN A 77 -5.34 3.70 18.89
N LYS A 78 -4.01 3.47 18.91
CA LYS A 78 -3.39 2.28 18.31
C LYS A 78 -3.86 1.00 18.98
N THR A 79 -3.92 0.97 20.32
CA THR A 79 -4.42 -0.20 21.06
C THR A 79 -5.88 -0.49 20.71
N LYS A 80 -6.75 0.53 20.66
CA LYS A 80 -8.15 0.37 20.24
C LYS A 80 -8.27 -0.16 18.81
N LEU A 81 -7.46 0.37 17.89
CA LEU A 81 -7.42 -0.08 16.51
C LEU A 81 -7.02 -1.56 16.40
N GLN A 82 -5.97 -1.98 17.13
CA GLN A 82 -5.51 -3.37 17.13
C GLN A 82 -6.57 -4.31 17.70
N ALA A 83 -7.22 -3.96 18.81
CA ALA A 83 -8.30 -4.74 19.40
C ALA A 83 -9.48 -4.91 18.43
N ALA A 84 -9.92 -3.82 17.79
CA ALA A 84 -10.99 -3.86 16.80
C ALA A 84 -10.63 -4.73 15.58
N MET A 85 -9.38 -4.69 15.14
CA MET A 85 -8.89 -5.55 14.06
C MET A 85 -8.86 -7.03 14.45
N ALA A 86 -8.38 -7.36 15.65
CA ALA A 86 -8.37 -8.72 16.16
C ALA A 86 -9.78 -9.29 16.27
N GLN A 87 -10.72 -8.52 16.82
CA GLN A 87 -12.13 -8.90 16.91
C GLN A 87 -12.74 -9.16 15.52
N ARG A 88 -12.48 -8.27 14.55
CA ARG A 88 -12.93 -8.45 13.16
C ARG A 88 -12.33 -9.71 12.51
N GLN A 89 -11.08 -10.02 12.83
CA GLN A 89 -10.41 -11.23 12.34
C GLN A 89 -11.01 -12.50 12.97
N ALA A 90 -11.33 -12.49 14.26
CA ALA A 90 -12.01 -13.60 14.93
C ALA A 90 -13.41 -13.85 14.35
N GLN A 91 -14.22 -12.79 14.17
CA GLN A 91 -15.55 -12.89 13.55
C GLN A 91 -15.51 -13.48 12.14
N ARG A 92 -14.46 -13.17 11.36
CA ARG A 92 -14.28 -13.74 10.01
C ARG A 92 -14.00 -15.24 10.03
N GLN A 93 -13.26 -15.71 11.02
CA GLN A 93 -12.89 -17.13 11.16
C GLN A 93 -14.08 -17.97 11.63
N GLN A 94 -14.92 -17.41 12.50
CA GLN A 94 -16.07 -18.11 13.06
C GLN A 94 -17.24 -18.25 12.08
N GLY A 95 -17.14 -17.72 10.85
CA GLY A 95 -18.23 -17.76 9.86
C GLY A 95 -19.47 -16.93 10.23
N GLN A 96 -19.60 -16.52 11.50
CA GLN A 96 -20.69 -15.73 12.06
C GLN A 96 -20.78 -14.36 11.38
N GLY A 97 -21.98 -14.03 10.94
CA GLY A 97 -22.30 -12.75 10.31
C GLY A 97 -23.12 -12.97 9.06
N GLN A 98 -24.43 -12.86 9.24
CA GLN A 98 -25.36 -12.64 8.15
C GLN A 98 -24.86 -11.43 7.32
N ARG A 99 -25.02 -11.51 6.00
CA ARG A 99 -24.50 -10.51 5.04
C ARG A 99 -24.97 -9.08 5.35
N GLN A 100 -26.06 -8.96 6.10
CA GLN A 100 -26.75 -7.73 6.54
C GLN A 100 -26.09 -7.11 7.79
N GLU A 101 -25.92 -7.86 8.89
CA GLU A 101 -25.19 -7.39 10.09
C GLU A 101 -23.73 -6.99 9.80
N ARG A 102 -23.07 -7.71 8.88
CA ARG A 102 -21.71 -7.37 8.43
C ARG A 102 -21.64 -6.04 7.69
N ARG A 103 -22.76 -5.49 7.23
CA ARG A 103 -22.83 -4.23 6.48
C ARG A 103 -23.08 -3.05 7.43
N GLU A 104 -23.84 -3.25 8.50
CA GLU A 104 -24.07 -2.27 9.57
C GLU A 104 -22.85 -2.10 10.49
N LYS A 105 -22.21 -3.20 10.89
CA LYS A 105 -20.95 -3.19 11.69
C LYS A 105 -19.69 -2.83 10.87
N ARG A 106 -19.89 -2.36 9.64
CA ARG A 106 -18.84 -2.00 8.67
C ARG A 106 -18.53 -0.51 8.62
N GLY A 107 -18.94 0.24 9.65
CA GLY A 107 -18.39 1.59 9.91
C GLY A 107 -16.87 1.58 9.82
N ASP A 108 -16.28 2.71 9.43
CA ASP A 108 -14.84 2.78 9.36
C ASP A 108 -14.30 2.51 10.78
N ILE A 109 -13.37 1.58 10.97
CA ILE A 109 -12.82 1.32 12.31
C ILE A 109 -12.25 2.63 12.89
N PHE A 110 -11.79 3.52 12.00
CA PHE A 110 -11.32 4.86 12.32
C PHE A 110 -12.40 5.76 12.96
N ASP A 111 -13.69 5.54 12.71
CA ASP A 111 -14.77 6.34 13.30
C ASP A 111 -14.86 6.13 14.83
N SER A 112 -14.51 4.93 15.31
CA SER A 112 -14.49 4.59 16.75
C SER A 112 -13.27 5.10 17.52
N LEU A 113 -12.28 5.70 16.84
CA LEU A 113 -11.03 6.13 17.47
C LEU A 113 -11.06 7.54 18.05
N ASN A 114 -12.20 8.23 17.99
CA ASN A 114 -12.35 9.63 18.43
C ASN A 114 -11.25 10.52 17.86
N LEU A 115 -11.00 10.41 16.55
CA LEU A 115 -9.93 11.15 15.87
C LEU A 115 -10.21 12.66 15.92
N THR A 116 -9.17 13.44 16.20
CA THR A 116 -9.26 14.90 16.08
C THR A 116 -9.43 15.31 14.62
N GLN A 117 -9.90 16.54 14.37
CA GLN A 117 -10.05 17.04 13.01
C GLN A 117 -8.70 17.06 12.25
N ALA A 118 -7.63 17.48 12.92
CA ALA A 118 -6.27 17.46 12.35
C ALA A 118 -5.82 16.04 11.96
N GLN A 119 -6.08 15.03 12.81
CA GLN A 119 -5.77 13.63 12.49
C GLN A 119 -6.59 13.14 11.28
N LYS A 120 -7.89 13.47 11.21
CA LYS A 120 -8.75 13.12 10.07
C LYS A 120 -8.22 13.73 8.77
N ASP A 121 -7.80 14.98 8.79
CA ASP A 121 -7.27 15.67 7.62
C ASP A 121 -5.93 15.08 7.16
N GLN A 122 -5.04 14.73 8.09
CA GLN A 122 -3.77 14.07 7.77
C GLN A 122 -4.01 12.67 7.18
N ILE A 123 -4.90 11.88 7.77
CA ILE A 123 -5.28 10.56 7.25
C ILE A 123 -5.90 10.68 5.85
N LYS A 124 -6.73 11.70 5.61
CA LYS A 124 -7.33 11.96 4.29
C LYS A 124 -6.25 12.24 3.25
N LYS A 125 -5.25 13.08 3.58
CA LYS A 125 -4.11 13.37 2.69
C LYS A 125 -3.30 12.09 2.38
N ILE A 126 -2.99 11.28 3.40
CA ILE A 126 -2.30 9.99 3.23
C ILE A 126 -3.08 9.05 2.31
N LYS A 127 -4.41 8.94 2.52
CA LYS A 127 -5.29 8.10 1.69
C LYS A 127 -5.34 8.58 0.23
N GLU A 128 -5.34 9.89 -0.03
CA GLU A 128 -5.35 10.41 -1.40
C GLU A 128 -4.00 10.20 -2.10
N LEU A 129 -2.87 10.43 -1.42
CA LEU A 129 -1.54 10.12 -1.96
C LEU A 129 -1.41 8.63 -2.29
N SER A 130 -1.84 7.76 -1.38
CA SER A 130 -1.87 6.31 -1.60
C SER A 130 -2.71 5.91 -2.82
N LYS A 131 -3.82 6.62 -3.06
CA LYS A 131 -4.67 6.39 -4.22
C LYS A 131 -3.96 6.81 -5.52
N GLN A 132 -3.28 7.95 -5.53
CA GLN A 132 -2.47 8.39 -6.67
C GLN A 132 -1.33 7.41 -6.97
N GLN A 133 -0.59 6.98 -5.96
CA GLN A 133 0.49 5.98 -6.10
C GLN A 133 -0.02 4.67 -6.69
N ARG A 134 -1.17 4.17 -6.21
CA ARG A 134 -1.78 2.95 -6.77
C ARG A 134 -2.24 3.17 -8.21
N GLN A 135 -2.81 4.32 -8.54
CA GLN A 135 -3.20 4.61 -9.92
C GLN A 135 -1.99 4.62 -10.87
N ALA A 136 -0.85 5.15 -10.43
CA ALA A 136 0.39 5.18 -11.20
C ALA A 136 0.98 3.78 -11.49
N VAL A 137 0.60 2.75 -10.73
CA VAL A 137 1.00 1.36 -10.98
C VAL A 137 0.19 0.72 -12.12
N LEU A 138 -0.98 1.28 -12.45
CA LEU A 138 -1.86 0.77 -13.51
C LEU A 138 -1.45 1.30 -14.89
N THR A 139 -1.66 0.47 -15.91
CA THR A 139 -1.50 0.90 -17.31
C THR A 139 -2.59 1.88 -17.71
N PRO A 140 -2.39 2.72 -18.75
CA PRO A 140 -3.44 3.61 -19.27
C PRO A 140 -4.75 2.87 -19.61
N GLN A 141 -4.63 1.67 -20.18
CA GLN A 141 -5.79 0.83 -20.49
C GLN A 141 -6.55 0.36 -19.23
N GLN A 142 -5.83 -0.10 -18.20
CA GLN A 142 -6.44 -0.48 -16.92
C GLN A 142 -7.10 0.72 -16.22
N GLN A 143 -6.52 1.92 -16.33
CA GLN A 143 -7.12 3.15 -15.81
C GLN A 143 -8.41 3.53 -16.56
N ALA A 144 -8.44 3.38 -17.89
CA ALA A 144 -9.63 3.61 -18.68
C ALA A 144 -10.76 2.64 -18.30
N GLN A 145 -10.43 1.35 -18.13
CA GLN A 145 -11.39 0.33 -17.69
C GLN A 145 -11.97 0.65 -16.30
N MET A 146 -11.13 1.12 -15.36
CA MET A 146 -11.56 1.59 -14.05
C MET A 146 -12.57 2.75 -14.14
N LYS A 147 -12.31 3.72 -15.02
CA LYS A 147 -13.20 4.87 -15.24
C LYS A 147 -14.56 4.43 -15.76
N GLN A 148 -14.58 3.55 -16.77
CA GLN A 148 -15.81 2.98 -17.32
C GLN A 148 -16.60 2.19 -16.27
N MET A 149 -15.94 1.35 -15.48
CA MET A 149 -16.59 0.63 -14.38
C MET A 149 -17.23 1.57 -13.36
N ARG A 150 -16.55 2.69 -13.04
CA ARG A 150 -17.07 3.71 -12.13
C ARG A 150 -18.28 4.44 -12.69
N GLU A 151 -18.25 4.78 -13.97
CA GLU A 151 -19.38 5.41 -14.67
C GLU A 151 -20.59 4.47 -14.70
N ASN A 152 -20.39 3.20 -15.07
CA ASN A 152 -21.44 2.18 -15.05
C ASN A 152 -22.07 2.02 -13.66
N MET A 153 -21.25 2.00 -12.60
CA MET A 153 -21.77 1.96 -11.22
C MET A 153 -22.57 3.22 -10.86
N ARG A 154 -22.14 4.39 -11.33
CA ARG A 154 -22.84 5.66 -11.09
C ARG A 154 -24.17 5.72 -11.84
N SER A 155 -24.24 5.22 -13.07
CA SER A 155 -25.46 5.17 -13.87
C SER A 155 -26.50 4.24 -13.25
N ARG A 156 -26.10 3.02 -12.82
CA ARG A 156 -27.00 2.09 -12.12
C ARG A 156 -27.60 2.71 -10.86
N ARG A 157 -26.78 3.37 -10.04
CA ARG A 157 -27.26 4.03 -8.82
C ARG A 157 -28.26 5.16 -9.11
N GLN A 158 -28.23 5.78 -10.28
CA GLN A 158 -29.19 6.82 -10.67
C GLN A 158 -30.50 6.21 -11.17
N GLN A 159 -30.45 5.05 -11.81
CA GLN A 159 -31.63 4.30 -12.25
C GLN A 159 -32.38 3.66 -11.07
N ASP A 160 -31.67 3.22 -10.04
CA ASP A 160 -32.25 2.59 -8.84
C ASP A 160 -32.78 3.60 -7.80
N LYS A 161 -32.81 4.91 -8.11
CA LYS A 161 -33.43 5.91 -7.22
C LYS A 161 -34.94 5.94 -7.51
N PRO A 162 -35.81 5.52 -6.57
CA PRO A 162 -37.24 5.78 -6.70
C PRO A 162 -37.47 7.29 -6.75
N GLN A 163 -38.41 7.73 -7.60
CA GLN A 163 -38.87 9.12 -7.67
C GLN A 163 -39.59 9.54 -6.39
#